data_AF-A0A9X2RRZ9-F1
#
_entry.id   AF-A0A9X2RRZ9-F1
#
_cell.length_a   1.000
_cell.length_b   1.000
_cell.length_c   1.000
_cell.angle_alpha   90.00
_cell.angle_beta   90.00
_cell.angle_gamma   90.00
#
_symmetry.space_group_name_H-M   'P 1'
#
loop_
_entity.id
_entity.type
_entity.pdbx_description
1 polymer ?
#
loop_
_entity_poly.entity_id
_entity_poly.type
_entity_poly.pdbx_seq_one_letter_code
_entity_poly.pdbx_strand_id
1 'polypeptide(L)'
;MPSHPLDNAIHSALSGPHAHLARRRGNALRYTADMSPFMALPDSPGAADWANLAALAGPGARVTLSGPVPEPPDGWQVEARIPLLQFTGGGIATAPDEEAVRLHEADVPEMLTLAELTQPGPFLKRTIEEEPPCRPCSSPARPKESAGPSPSNWHAAATG
;
A
#
# COMPACT_ATOMS: atom_id res chain seq x y z
N MET A 1 17.53 7.37 13.34
CA MET A 1 17.48 5.89 13.17
C MET A 1 17.24 5.61 11.70
N PRO A 2 17.83 4.57 11.10
CA PRO A 2 17.45 4.19 9.73
C PRO A 2 15.97 3.82 9.70
N SER A 3 15.25 4.34 8.70
CA SER A 3 13.83 4.07 8.42
C SER A 3 13.65 2.58 8.10
N HIS A 4 12.74 1.90 8.82
CA HIS A 4 12.39 0.53 8.51
C HIS A 4 11.49 0.53 7.26
N PRO A 5 11.60 -0.43 6.32
CA PRO A 5 10.81 -0.40 5.08
C PRO A 5 9.29 -0.30 5.30
N LEU A 6 8.78 -0.83 6.42
CA LEU A 6 7.37 -0.76 6.78
C LEU A 6 6.91 0.59 7.35
N ASP A 7 7.83 1.48 7.74
CA ASP A 7 7.48 2.83 8.20
C ASP A 7 6.82 3.63 7.05
N ASN A 8 7.33 3.47 5.83
CA ASN A 8 6.74 4.00 4.60
C ASN A 8 6.48 2.87 3.59
N ALA A 9 5.62 1.93 3.97
CA ALA A 9 5.42 0.66 3.26
C ALA A 9 5.06 0.82 1.78
N ILE A 10 4.17 1.78 1.44
CA ILE A 10 3.75 2.00 0.06
C ILE A 10 4.91 2.51 -0.80
N HIS A 11 5.67 3.49 -0.28
CA HIS A 11 6.84 4.00 -1.00
C HIS A 11 7.91 2.92 -1.16
N SER A 12 8.22 2.17 -0.10
CA SER A 12 9.18 1.06 -0.13
C SER A 12 8.79 -0.05 -1.12
N ALA A 13 7.49 -0.40 -1.20
CA ALA A 13 7.01 -1.38 -2.17
C ALA A 13 7.19 -0.87 -3.61
N LEU A 14 6.68 0.33 -3.92
CA LEU A 14 6.69 0.91 -5.27
C LEU A 14 8.09 1.36 -5.75
N SER A 15 9.05 1.52 -4.83
CA SER A 15 10.46 1.76 -5.17
C SER A 15 11.32 0.50 -5.15
N GLY A 16 10.77 -0.62 -4.68
CA GLY A 16 11.47 -1.90 -4.52
C GLY A 16 10.76 -3.03 -5.27
N PRO A 17 10.24 -4.08 -4.57
CA PRO A 17 9.65 -5.26 -5.23
C PRO A 17 8.56 -4.95 -6.26
N HIS A 18 7.75 -3.92 -6.02
CA HIS A 18 6.65 -3.50 -6.90
C HIS A 18 7.04 -2.36 -7.86
N ALA A 19 8.34 -2.10 -8.06
CA ALA A 19 8.80 -1.06 -8.97
C ALA A 19 8.29 -1.23 -10.41
N HIS A 20 8.06 -2.48 -10.85
CA HIS A 20 7.49 -2.80 -12.15
C HIS A 20 5.98 -2.46 -12.27
N LEU A 21 5.29 -2.25 -11.16
CA LEU A 21 3.88 -1.83 -11.09
C LEU A 21 3.74 -0.31 -10.93
N ALA A 22 4.83 0.40 -10.64
CA ALA A 22 4.79 1.80 -10.28
C ALA A 22 4.64 2.73 -11.50
N ARG A 23 3.73 3.70 -11.39
CA ARG A 23 3.79 4.94 -12.16
C ARG A 23 4.55 5.98 -11.34
N ARG A 24 5.48 6.68 -11.97
CA ARG A 24 6.40 7.61 -11.32
C ARG A 24 6.35 8.98 -11.96
N ARG A 25 6.42 10.02 -11.12
CA ARG A 25 6.73 11.39 -11.53
C ARG A 25 7.60 12.04 -10.45
N GLY A 26 8.87 12.32 -10.78
CA GLY A 26 9.85 12.68 -9.76
C GLY A 26 9.95 11.60 -8.68
N ASN A 27 9.82 12.00 -7.41
CA ASN A 27 9.79 11.07 -6.28
C ASN A 27 8.37 10.59 -5.90
N ALA A 28 7.33 11.13 -6.56
CA ALA A 28 5.96 10.66 -6.34
C ALA A 28 5.72 9.34 -7.10
N LEU A 29 5.06 8.41 -6.41
CA LEU A 29 4.76 7.06 -6.90
C LEU A 29 3.28 6.75 -6.77
N ARG A 30 2.74 5.89 -7.63
CA ARG A 30 1.41 5.29 -7.48
C ARG A 30 1.34 3.92 -8.14
N TYR A 31 0.40 3.10 -7.68
CA TYR A 31 -0.16 2.02 -8.49
C TYR A 31 -1.06 2.61 -9.59
N THR A 32 -1.34 1.83 -10.64
CA THR A 32 -2.38 2.22 -11.60
C THR A 32 -3.76 2.26 -10.91
N ALA A 33 -4.64 3.15 -11.37
CA ALA A 33 -5.93 3.40 -10.71
C ALA A 33 -6.86 2.20 -10.65
N ASP A 34 -6.66 1.20 -11.52
CA ASP A 34 -7.38 -0.06 -11.62
C ASP A 34 -6.77 -1.19 -10.77
N MET A 35 -5.66 -0.93 -10.10
CA MET A 35 -4.93 -1.88 -9.24
C MET A 35 -5.07 -1.49 -7.77
N SER A 36 -4.71 -0.26 -7.43
CA SER A 36 -4.78 0.22 -6.04
C SER A 36 -4.88 1.75 -5.98
N PRO A 37 -5.61 2.31 -5.01
CA PRO A 37 -5.74 3.76 -4.83
C PRO A 37 -4.46 4.39 -4.25
N PHE A 38 -3.49 3.59 -3.80
CA PHE A 38 -2.35 4.11 -3.04
C PHE A 38 -1.35 4.86 -3.91
N MET A 39 -0.95 6.01 -3.38
CA MET A 39 0.16 6.81 -3.85
C MET A 39 1.19 6.95 -2.72
N ALA A 40 2.41 7.33 -3.09
CA ALA A 40 3.52 7.43 -2.17
C ALA A 40 4.36 8.67 -2.42
N LEU A 41 4.86 9.22 -1.33
CA LEU A 41 5.85 10.28 -1.25
C LEU A 41 7.05 9.78 -0.44
N PRO A 42 8.25 10.37 -0.61
CA PRO A 42 9.37 10.10 0.29
C PRO A 42 9.07 10.57 1.72
N ASP A 43 9.85 10.12 2.71
CA ASP A 43 9.65 10.42 4.14
C ASP A 43 9.70 11.92 4.49
N SER A 44 10.31 12.74 3.64
CA SER A 44 10.41 14.19 3.79
C SER A 44 10.16 14.86 2.44
N PRO A 45 8.89 14.92 1.99
CA PRO A 45 8.54 15.46 0.68
C PRO A 45 8.67 16.98 0.65
N GLY A 46 9.30 17.48 -0.41
CA GLY A 46 9.35 18.92 -0.73
C GLY A 46 8.17 19.36 -1.60
N ALA A 47 8.08 20.67 -1.87
CA ALA A 47 7.02 21.25 -2.71
C ALA A 47 6.94 20.62 -4.11
N ALA A 48 8.09 20.25 -4.70
CA ALA A 48 8.14 19.58 -6.00
C ALA A 48 7.52 18.18 -5.96
N ASP A 49 7.66 17.45 -4.84
CA ASP A 49 7.08 16.12 -4.69
C ASP A 49 5.56 16.19 -4.60
N TRP A 50 5.03 17.17 -3.85
CA TRP A 50 3.58 17.46 -3.81
C TRP A 50 3.02 17.87 -5.18
N ALA A 51 3.72 18.73 -5.92
CA ALA A 51 3.32 19.11 -7.28
C ALA A 51 3.32 17.91 -8.24
N ASN A 52 4.32 17.04 -8.13
CA ASN A 52 4.38 15.81 -8.91
C ASN A 52 3.27 14.84 -8.53
N LEU A 53 2.95 14.71 -7.24
CA LEU A 53 1.84 13.89 -6.74
C LEU A 53 0.50 14.38 -7.31
N ALA A 54 0.20 15.68 -7.22
CA ALA A 54 -1.02 16.26 -7.80
C ALA A 54 -1.15 15.93 -9.30
N ALA A 55 -0.06 16.11 -10.03
CA ALA A 55 -0.09 15.87 -11.47
C ALA A 55 -0.09 14.39 -11.85
N LEU A 56 0.34 13.49 -10.96
CA LEU A 56 0.25 12.03 -11.10
C LEU A 56 -1.14 11.50 -10.69
N ALA A 57 -1.82 12.19 -9.79
CA ALA A 57 -3.19 11.91 -9.40
C ALA A 57 -4.17 12.32 -10.52
N GLY A 58 -3.93 13.48 -11.12
CA GLY A 58 -4.81 14.12 -12.10
C GLY A 58 -5.74 15.16 -11.44
N PRO A 59 -6.32 16.08 -12.22
CA PRO A 59 -7.18 17.14 -11.68
C PRO A 59 -8.38 16.58 -10.90
N GLY A 60 -8.62 17.09 -9.70
CA GLY A 60 -9.75 16.70 -8.84
C GLY A 60 -9.69 15.26 -8.30
N ALA A 61 -8.57 14.56 -8.49
CA ALA A 61 -8.43 13.19 -8.01
C ALA A 61 -8.20 13.14 -6.49
N ARG A 62 -8.79 12.13 -5.85
CA ARG A 62 -8.49 11.78 -4.47
C ARG A 62 -7.17 11.01 -4.41
N VAL A 63 -6.34 11.38 -3.44
CA VAL A 63 -5.05 10.75 -3.20
C VAL A 63 -5.09 10.05 -1.86
N THR A 64 -4.66 8.79 -1.82
CA THR A 64 -4.54 8.03 -0.57
C THR A 64 -3.08 7.74 -0.28
N LEU A 65 -2.57 8.29 0.82
CA LEU A 65 -1.20 8.11 1.30
C LEU A 65 -1.20 7.29 2.58
N SER A 66 -0.11 6.56 2.84
CA SER A 66 0.14 5.83 4.09
C SER A 66 1.60 6.00 4.52
N GLY A 67 1.85 6.08 5.83
CA GLY A 67 3.18 6.20 6.43
C GLY A 67 3.35 7.54 7.19
N PRO A 68 4.59 8.02 7.38
CA PRO A 68 4.86 9.33 7.96
C PRO A 68 4.55 10.41 6.92
N VAL A 69 3.26 10.66 6.70
CA VAL A 69 2.80 11.70 5.78
C VAL A 69 2.77 13.02 6.55
N PRO A 70 3.57 14.04 6.17
CA PRO A 70 3.50 15.35 6.81
C PRO A 70 2.20 16.07 6.41
N GLU A 71 1.91 17.18 7.11
CA GLU A 71 0.78 18.04 6.73
C GLU A 71 0.95 18.49 5.26
N PRO A 72 -0.08 18.33 4.43
CA PRO A 72 0.02 18.73 3.04
C PRO A 72 0.11 20.27 2.94
N PRO A 73 0.75 20.81 1.90
CA PRO A 73 0.84 22.25 1.69
C PRO A 73 -0.51 22.86 1.32
N ASP A 74 -0.57 24.19 1.27
CA ASP A 74 -1.75 24.92 0.80
C ASP A 74 -2.24 24.41 -0.57
N GLY A 75 -3.56 24.43 -0.76
CA GLY A 75 -4.22 23.86 -1.95
C GLY A 75 -4.57 22.38 -1.82
N TRP A 76 -4.22 21.74 -0.70
CA TRP A 76 -4.69 20.42 -0.29
C TRP A 76 -5.60 20.55 0.95
N GLN A 77 -6.50 19.59 1.14
CA GLN A 77 -7.44 19.44 2.27
C GLN A 77 -7.26 18.02 2.70
N VAL A 78 -7.54 17.78 3.97
CA VAL A 78 -7.53 16.45 4.51
C VAL A 78 -8.97 15.94 4.61
N GLU A 79 -9.42 15.03 3.74
CA GLU A 79 -10.79 14.49 3.82
C GLU A 79 -10.97 13.57 5.04
N ALA A 80 -9.95 12.75 5.33
CA ALA A 80 -9.99 11.80 6.43
C ALA A 80 -8.59 11.47 6.94
N ARG A 81 -8.50 11.17 8.23
CA ARG A 81 -7.35 10.50 8.86
C ARG A 81 -7.81 9.23 9.56
N ILE A 82 -7.21 8.11 9.17
CA ILE A 82 -7.56 6.79 9.72
C ILE A 82 -6.34 6.28 10.50
N PRO A 83 -6.43 6.15 11.84
CA PRO A 83 -5.35 5.57 12.63
C PRO A 83 -5.28 4.06 12.37
N LEU A 84 -4.10 3.56 11.99
CA LEU A 84 -3.84 2.13 11.86
C LEU A 84 -2.77 1.66 12.84
N LEU A 85 -2.94 0.43 13.31
CA LEU A 85 -1.92 -0.32 14.01
C LEU A 85 -1.26 -1.29 13.04
N GLN A 86 0.04 -1.16 12.83
CA GLN A 86 0.82 -2.08 12.02
C GLN A 86 1.35 -3.23 12.90
N PHE A 87 1.05 -4.46 12.51
CA PHE A 87 1.56 -5.68 13.13
C PHE A 87 2.53 -6.39 12.18
N THR A 88 3.54 -7.07 12.73
CA THR A 88 4.43 -7.95 11.95
C THR A 88 4.17 -9.41 12.30
N GLY A 89 4.09 -10.27 11.28
CA GLY A 89 3.84 -11.70 11.44
C GLY A 89 5.10 -12.54 11.69
N GLY A 90 6.28 -11.92 11.84
CA GLY A 90 7.58 -12.62 11.84
C GLY A 90 7.78 -13.63 12.99
N GLY A 91 6.98 -13.54 14.05
CA GLY A 91 7.00 -14.47 15.19
C GLY A 91 5.86 -15.51 15.21
N ILE A 92 5.06 -15.58 14.15
CA ILE A 92 3.92 -16.50 14.04
C ILE A 92 4.40 -17.82 13.41
N ALA A 93 4.05 -18.95 14.02
CA ALA A 93 4.28 -20.26 13.43
C ALA A 93 3.26 -20.47 12.29
N THR A 94 3.74 -20.82 11.10
CA THR A 94 2.91 -21.02 9.89
C THR A 94 2.99 -22.46 9.40
N ALA A 95 1.92 -22.93 8.78
CA ALA A 95 1.85 -24.22 8.09
C ALA A 95 0.98 -24.07 6.83
N PRO A 96 1.22 -24.88 5.77
CA PRO A 96 0.31 -24.93 4.63
C PRO A 96 -1.08 -25.39 5.04
N ASP A 97 -2.10 -24.86 4.38
CA ASP A 97 -3.47 -25.36 4.45
C ASP A 97 -3.76 -26.14 3.17
N GLU A 98 -4.09 -27.42 3.29
CA GLU A 98 -4.33 -28.31 2.14
C GLU A 98 -5.62 -27.95 1.38
N GLU A 99 -6.56 -27.24 2.01
CA GLU A 99 -7.79 -26.76 1.38
C GLU A 99 -7.59 -25.45 0.60
N ALA A 100 -6.47 -24.74 0.84
CA ALA A 100 -6.19 -23.47 0.20
C ALA A 100 -5.76 -23.66 -1.27
N VAL A 101 -6.59 -23.17 -2.19
CA VAL A 101 -6.31 -23.14 -3.62
C VAL A 101 -5.84 -21.76 -4.07
N ARG A 102 -4.89 -21.73 -5.01
CA ARG A 102 -4.42 -20.49 -5.61
C ARG A 102 -5.43 -19.97 -6.63
N LEU A 103 -5.90 -18.75 -6.41
CA LEU A 103 -6.71 -18.01 -7.38
C LEU A 103 -5.83 -17.39 -8.48
N HIS A 104 -6.41 -17.20 -9.65
CA HIS A 104 -5.81 -16.63 -10.84
C HIS A 104 -6.73 -15.62 -11.53
N GLU A 105 -6.27 -15.02 -12.63
CA GLU A 105 -7.00 -13.96 -13.35
C GLU A 105 -8.44 -14.32 -13.74
N ALA A 106 -8.74 -15.62 -13.94
CA ALA A 106 -10.09 -16.04 -14.31
C ALA A 106 -11.07 -15.96 -13.12
N ASP A 107 -10.57 -15.95 -11.89
CA ASP A 107 -11.38 -15.88 -10.67
C ASP A 107 -11.73 -14.43 -10.29
N VAL A 108 -11.12 -13.43 -10.95
CA VAL A 108 -11.33 -12.01 -10.66
C VAL A 108 -12.81 -11.59 -10.61
N PRO A 109 -13.70 -12.07 -11.50
CA PRO A 109 -15.13 -11.75 -11.38
C PRO A 109 -15.76 -12.21 -10.06
N GLU A 110 -15.43 -13.41 -9.59
CA GLU A 110 -15.94 -13.95 -8.33
C GLU A 110 -15.30 -13.26 -7.12
N MET A 111 -13.99 -12.95 -7.21
CA MET A 111 -13.28 -12.18 -6.19
C MET A 111 -13.85 -10.78 -6.01
N LEU A 112 -14.18 -10.09 -7.11
CA LEU A 112 -14.82 -8.77 -7.06
C LEU A 112 -16.22 -8.87 -6.43
N THR A 113 -17.00 -9.88 -6.81
CA THR A 113 -18.31 -10.14 -6.21
C THR A 113 -18.20 -10.32 -4.69
N LEU A 114 -17.22 -11.12 -4.23
CA LEU A 114 -16.98 -11.32 -2.81
C LEU A 114 -16.50 -10.04 -2.10
N ALA A 115 -15.61 -9.27 -2.73
CA ALA A 115 -15.11 -8.02 -2.18
C ALA A 115 -16.24 -6.97 -2.04
N GLU A 116 -17.17 -6.91 -3.00
CA GLU A 116 -18.35 -6.06 -2.91
C GLU A 116 -19.26 -6.45 -1.72
N LEU A 117 -19.38 -7.75 -1.41
CA LEU A 117 -20.18 -8.23 -0.29
C LEU A 117 -19.53 -8.02 1.08
N THR A 118 -18.20 -8.06 1.14
CA THR A 118 -17.45 -8.10 2.42
C THR A 118 -16.72 -6.81 2.76
N GLN A 119 -16.55 -5.91 1.78
CA GLN A 119 -15.87 -4.62 1.93
C GLN A 119 -14.49 -4.74 2.62
N PRO A 120 -13.55 -5.56 2.11
CA PRO A 120 -12.27 -5.86 2.77
C PRO A 120 -11.26 -4.71 2.73
N GLY A 121 -11.66 -3.54 2.24
CA GLY A 121 -10.76 -2.49 1.77
C GLY A 121 -10.68 -2.49 0.23
N PRO A 122 -9.79 -1.67 -0.36
CA PRO A 122 -9.69 -1.54 -1.82
C PRO A 122 -9.34 -2.88 -2.47
N PHE A 123 -10.24 -3.39 -3.31
CA PHE A 123 -10.00 -4.54 -4.17
C PHE A 123 -10.56 -4.22 -5.56
N LEU A 124 -9.68 -4.15 -6.56
CA LEU A 124 -9.94 -3.69 -7.91
C LEU A 124 -9.56 -4.77 -8.93
N LYS A 125 -9.87 -4.53 -10.20
CA LYS A 125 -9.72 -5.51 -11.29
C LYS A 125 -8.32 -6.12 -11.39
N ARG A 126 -7.28 -5.34 -11.06
CA ARG A 126 -5.88 -5.77 -11.18
C ARG A 126 -5.19 -5.95 -9.84
N THR A 127 -5.90 -5.88 -8.71
CA THR A 127 -5.29 -6.06 -7.38
C THR A 127 -4.62 -7.43 -7.22
N ILE A 128 -5.13 -8.47 -7.90
CA ILE A 128 -4.51 -9.81 -7.92
C ILE A 128 -3.06 -9.81 -8.42
N GLU A 129 -2.66 -8.83 -9.23
CA GLU A 129 -1.31 -8.74 -9.79
C GLU A 129 -0.27 -8.20 -8.79
N GLU A 130 -0.70 -7.67 -7.63
CA GLU A 130 0.22 -7.23 -6.57
C GLU A 130 0.94 -8.41 -5.91
N GLU A 131 0.35 -9.61 -5.96
CA GLU A 131 0.87 -10.80 -5.31
C GLU A 131 1.82 -11.59 -6.24
N PRO A 132 3.13 -11.68 -5.93
CA PRO A 132 4.00 -12.60 -6.64
C PRO A 132 3.55 -14.06 -6.42
N PRO A 133 4.01 -15.03 -7.23
CA PRO A 133 3.79 -16.44 -6.96
C PRO A 133 4.20 -16.78 -5.52
N CYS A 134 3.27 -17.34 -4.74
CA CYS A 134 3.55 -17.81 -3.37
C CYS A 134 4.76 -18.72 -3.42
N ARG A 135 5.87 -18.30 -2.80
CA ARG A 135 7.04 -19.15 -2.67
C ARG A 135 6.74 -20.22 -1.61
N PRO A 136 7.10 -21.50 -1.85
CA PRO A 136 6.96 -22.52 -0.84
C PRO A 136 7.72 -22.11 0.43
N CYS A 137 7.02 -22.09 1.57
CA CYS A 137 7.65 -21.83 2.87
C CYS A 137 8.72 -22.90 3.12
N SER A 138 10.00 -22.52 3.00
CA SER A 138 11.13 -23.45 3.06
C SER A 138 11.98 -23.29 4.32
N SER A 139 11.48 -22.63 5.38
CA SER A 139 12.31 -22.28 6.54
C SER A 139 11.87 -23.00 7.82
N PRO A 140 12.80 -23.64 8.57
CA PRO A 140 12.52 -24.12 9.92
C PRO A 140 12.33 -22.95 10.89
N ALA A 141 11.41 -23.12 11.84
CA ALA A 141 11.02 -22.11 12.82
C ALA A 141 12.22 -21.56 13.62
N ARG A 142 12.34 -20.23 13.71
CA ARG A 142 13.28 -19.53 14.62
C ARG A 142 12.55 -19.00 15.87
N PRO A 143 13.23 -18.86 17.02
CA PRO A 143 12.60 -18.40 18.27
C PRO A 143 12.21 -16.92 18.21
N LYS A 144 11.16 -16.59 18.97
CA LYS A 144 10.47 -15.29 19.01
C LYS A 144 11.33 -14.17 19.60
N GLU A 145 11.42 -13.05 18.89
CA GLU A 145 11.77 -11.75 19.45
C GLU A 145 10.63 -10.76 19.12
N SER A 146 10.16 -10.04 20.14
CA SER A 146 8.96 -9.21 20.09
C SER A 146 9.24 -7.84 19.46
N ALA A 147 8.57 -7.51 18.35
CA ALA A 147 8.54 -6.16 17.79
C ALA A 147 7.26 -5.43 18.21
N GLY A 148 7.42 -4.23 18.78
CA GLY A 148 6.33 -3.35 19.19
C GLY A 148 5.71 -2.55 18.03
N PRO A 149 4.55 -1.91 18.26
CA PRO A 149 3.80 -1.22 17.20
C PRO A 149 4.46 0.11 16.80
N SER A 150 4.48 0.39 15.49
CA SER A 150 4.81 1.70 14.90
C SER A 150 3.54 2.27 14.23
N PRO A 151 3.14 3.52 14.48
CA PRO A 151 1.92 4.10 13.92
C PRO A 151 2.13 4.51 12.44
N SER A 152 1.15 4.19 11.58
CA SER A 152 1.09 4.67 10.19
C SER A 152 -0.18 5.49 9.98
N ASN A 153 -0.06 6.70 9.42
CA ASN A 153 -1.18 7.64 9.24
C ASN A 153 -1.67 7.67 7.79
N TRP A 154 -2.98 7.85 7.60
CA TRP A 154 -3.67 7.98 6.31
C TRP A 154 -4.19 9.40 6.09
N HIS A 155 -4.17 9.89 4.85
CA HIS A 155 -4.63 11.26 4.48
C HIS A 155 -5.32 11.24 3.09
N ALA A 156 -6.36 12.06 2.88
CA ALA A 156 -7.14 12.24 1.64
C ALA A 156 -7.33 13.74 1.29
N ALA A 157 -7.70 14.18 0.08
CA ALA A 157 -7.35 15.48 -0.59
C ALA A 157 -8.23 16.78 -0.42
N ALA A 158 -7.77 17.94 -0.97
CA ALA A 158 -8.59 19.11 -1.39
C ALA A 158 -8.62 19.24 -2.89
N THR A 159 -9.71 19.83 -3.34
CA THR A 159 -9.87 20.59 -4.56
C THR A 159 -9.22 21.99 -4.54
N GLY A 160 -8.47 22.26 -5.61
CA GLY A 160 -8.16 23.55 -6.22
C GLY A 160 -7.73 23.31 -7.66
#